data_AF-A0A556SA70-F1
#
_entry.id   AF-A0A556SA70-F1
#
_cell.length_a   1.000
_cell.length_b   1.000
_cell.length_c   1.000
_cell.angle_alpha   90.00
_cell.angle_beta   90.00
_cell.angle_gamma   90.00
#
_symmetry.space_group_name_H-M   'P 1'
#
loop_
_entity.id
_entity.type
_entity.pdbx_description
1 polymer ?
#
loop_
_entity_poly.entity_id
_entity_poly.type
_entity_poly.pdbx_seq_one_letter_code
_entity_poly.pdbx_strand_id
1 'polypeptide(L)'
;MKKIPGRCTEAVINLKKTKRASFEEVYFLVRIMTIFDYISLVEEKGNTTNDIRFKTFYKGHAVYIRPHYKVENINPKSQDWSIDFVLTIHRIINNKEIFIDSLGIEYDGHPSHFTPDRLLSDRKRDIQILIKEHVNLLRITKDIVTESFIEIEKAIFSFFDRKISIIDEVQSKTLSYINSLEDIPTLTTCQLCNGIGRLNFQDCPICHNMGSTPENQKIDLSEFEIFTCGKCGGITSNDCEFCAGEGKVTREIALSMT
;
A
#
# COMPACT_ATOMS: atom_id res chain seq x y z
N MET A 1 23.02 -20.16 15.53
CA MET A 1 21.71 -19.56 15.89
C MET A 1 21.86 -18.04 15.87
N LYS A 2 21.21 -17.34 14.93
CA LYS A 2 21.10 -15.87 14.96
C LYS A 2 20.29 -15.49 16.21
N LYS A 3 20.78 -14.53 17.01
CA LYS A 3 20.07 -14.09 18.22
C LYS A 3 18.85 -13.27 17.79
N ILE A 4 17.65 -13.81 18.05
CA ILE A 4 16.42 -13.01 18.00
C ILE A 4 16.52 -11.98 19.13
N PRO A 5 16.35 -10.67 18.88
CA PRO A 5 16.33 -9.67 19.94
C PRO A 5 15.24 -10.02 20.97
N GLY A 6 15.56 -10.00 22.27
CA GLY A 6 14.66 -10.47 23.34
C GLY A 6 13.25 -9.85 23.29
N ARG A 7 13.14 -8.60 22.81
CA ARG A 7 11.87 -7.90 22.61
C ARG A 7 10.96 -8.51 21.53
N CYS A 8 11.52 -9.12 20.48
CA CYS A 8 10.73 -9.83 19.46
C CYS A 8 10.14 -11.12 20.03
N THR A 9 10.91 -11.83 20.85
CA THR A 9 10.44 -13.05 21.53
C THR A 9 9.31 -12.71 22.51
N GLU A 10 9.43 -11.63 23.28
CA GLU A 10 8.37 -11.17 24.20
C GLU A 10 7.11 -10.71 23.47
N ALA A 11 7.24 -9.96 22.36
CA ALA A 11 6.10 -9.53 21.55
C ALA A 11 5.36 -10.74 20.94
N VAL A 12 6.09 -11.73 20.43
CA VAL A 12 5.50 -12.97 19.90
C VAL A 12 4.92 -13.87 21.00
N ILE A 13 5.52 -13.90 22.19
CA ILE A 13 4.94 -14.59 23.37
C ILE A 13 3.65 -13.89 23.84
N ASN A 14 3.56 -12.56 23.76
CA ASN A 14 2.34 -11.82 24.10
C ASN A 14 1.22 -12.02 23.07
N LEU A 15 1.52 -12.36 21.81
CA LEU A 15 0.50 -12.81 20.85
C LEU A 15 -0.29 -14.02 21.39
N LYS A 16 0.37 -14.96 22.06
CA LYS A 16 -0.25 -16.15 22.70
C LYS A 16 -1.24 -15.80 23.82
N LYS A 17 -1.03 -14.71 24.56
CA LYS A 17 -1.85 -14.36 25.73
C LYS A 17 -3.24 -13.83 25.36
N THR A 18 -3.45 -13.46 24.10
CA THR A 18 -4.66 -12.72 23.69
C THR A 18 -5.57 -13.47 22.73
N LYS A 19 -5.09 -14.53 22.05
CA LYS A 19 -5.90 -15.36 21.14
C LYS A 19 -5.50 -16.84 21.15
N ARG A 20 -6.44 -17.70 20.74
CA ARG A 20 -6.34 -19.18 20.61
C ARG A 20 -5.37 -19.64 19.50
N ALA A 21 -4.24 -18.97 19.29
CA ALA A 21 -3.21 -19.44 18.36
C ALA A 21 -2.56 -20.71 18.92
N SER A 22 -2.33 -21.70 18.07
CA SER A 22 -1.70 -22.96 18.52
C SER A 22 -0.23 -22.73 18.86
N PHE A 23 0.35 -23.58 19.72
CA PHE A 23 1.79 -23.49 20.01
C PHE A 23 2.65 -23.68 18.74
N GLU A 24 2.19 -24.55 17.83
CA GLU A 24 2.87 -24.84 16.57
C GLU A 24 2.87 -23.63 15.63
N GLU A 25 1.75 -22.92 15.55
CA GLU A 25 1.62 -21.67 14.80
C GLU A 25 2.56 -20.59 15.34
N VAL A 26 2.59 -20.36 16.66
CA VAL A 26 3.51 -19.38 17.27
C VAL A 26 4.97 -19.78 17.01
N TYR A 27 5.31 -21.06 17.15
CA TYR A 27 6.66 -21.55 16.85
C TYR A 27 7.03 -21.33 15.39
N PHE A 28 6.10 -21.60 14.48
CA PHE A 28 6.26 -21.36 13.04
C PHE A 28 6.50 -19.86 12.76
N LEU A 29 5.72 -18.95 13.35
CA LEU A 29 5.90 -17.51 13.22
C LEU A 29 7.29 -17.06 13.68
N VAL A 30 7.73 -17.52 14.86
CA VAL A 30 9.08 -17.23 15.37
C VAL A 30 10.15 -17.72 14.38
N ARG A 31 9.99 -18.94 13.84
CA ARG A 31 10.93 -19.50 12.86
C ARG A 31 11.02 -18.64 11.60
N ILE A 32 9.89 -18.17 11.06
CA ILE A 32 9.89 -17.27 9.90
C ILE A 32 10.61 -15.97 10.23
N MET A 33 10.35 -15.38 11.39
CA MET A 33 11.07 -14.17 11.81
C MET A 33 12.59 -14.39 11.91
N THR A 34 13.06 -15.61 12.25
CA THR A 34 14.50 -15.89 12.35
C THR A 34 15.26 -15.92 11.03
N ILE A 35 14.56 -15.95 9.87
CA ILE A 35 15.24 -15.88 8.56
C ILE A 35 15.87 -14.49 8.35
N PHE A 36 15.36 -13.47 9.04
CA PHE A 36 15.86 -12.10 8.97
C PHE A 36 16.92 -11.84 10.05
N ASP A 37 17.98 -11.12 9.67
CA ASP A 37 19.13 -10.85 10.54
C ASP A 37 18.84 -9.87 11.69
N TYR A 38 17.98 -8.89 11.44
CA TYR A 38 17.66 -7.84 12.39
C TYR A 38 16.18 -7.53 12.32
N ILE A 39 15.50 -7.51 13.48
CA ILE A 39 14.09 -7.16 13.56
C ILE A 39 13.92 -6.12 14.69
N SER A 40 13.25 -5.02 14.38
CA SER A 40 12.84 -4.02 15.37
C SER A 40 11.32 -3.93 15.45
N LEU A 41 10.80 -3.68 16.65
CA LEU A 41 9.39 -3.31 16.85
C LEU A 41 9.21 -1.85 16.44
N VAL A 42 8.24 -1.56 15.57
CA VAL A 42 8.01 -0.21 15.03
C VAL A 42 6.73 0.42 15.56
N GLU A 43 5.68 -0.36 15.75
CA GLU A 43 4.39 0.14 16.23
C GLU A 43 3.73 -0.90 17.14
N GLU A 44 3.17 -0.39 18.24
CA GLU A 44 2.30 -1.10 19.18
C GLU A 44 1.23 -0.10 19.62
N LYS A 45 0.01 -0.19 19.08
CA LYS A 45 -1.12 0.67 19.50
C LYS A 45 -1.99 -0.04 20.52
N GLY A 46 -1.86 0.37 21.79
CA GLY A 46 -2.78 0.01 22.89
C GLY A 46 -2.66 -1.43 23.41
N ASN A 47 -3.52 -1.78 24.37
CA ASN A 47 -3.57 -3.11 25.02
C ASN A 47 -4.15 -4.24 24.14
N THR A 48 -4.41 -3.98 22.85
CA THR A 48 -4.98 -4.96 21.91
C THR A 48 -3.96 -5.36 20.87
N THR A 49 -3.64 -6.66 20.81
CA THR A 49 -2.62 -7.32 19.98
C THR A 49 -2.83 -7.28 18.46
N ASN A 50 -3.79 -6.50 17.97
CA ASN A 50 -4.18 -6.50 16.56
C ASN A 50 -3.30 -5.64 15.65
N ASP A 51 -2.31 -4.92 16.17
CA ASP A 51 -1.50 -4.01 15.35
C ASP A 51 -0.03 -3.95 15.80
N ILE A 52 0.54 -5.12 16.10
CA ILE A 52 1.99 -5.25 16.29
C ILE A 52 2.64 -5.28 14.92
N ARG A 53 3.57 -4.34 14.69
CA ARG A 53 4.33 -4.26 13.44
C ARG A 53 5.82 -4.29 13.72
N PHE A 54 6.50 -5.27 13.13
CA PHE A 54 7.96 -5.30 13.12
C PHE A 54 8.52 -4.84 11.79
N LYS A 55 9.77 -4.39 11.80
CA LYS A 55 10.54 -3.97 10.64
C LYS A 55 11.88 -4.67 10.60
N THR A 56 12.28 -5.04 9.39
CA THR A 56 13.57 -5.59 9.04
C THR A 56 14.00 -5.01 7.69
N PHE A 57 15.16 -5.41 7.19
CA PHE A 57 15.66 -5.01 5.89
C PHE A 57 16.10 -6.22 5.08
N TYR A 58 15.82 -6.16 3.78
CA TYR A 58 16.28 -7.15 2.81
C TYR A 58 16.82 -6.42 1.59
N LYS A 59 18.11 -6.60 1.27
CA LYS A 59 18.79 -5.94 0.14
C LYS A 59 18.50 -4.42 0.05
N GLY A 60 18.59 -3.72 1.19
CA GLY A 60 18.33 -2.27 1.27
C GLY A 60 16.85 -1.86 1.26
N HIS A 61 15.92 -2.79 1.13
CA HIS A 61 14.48 -2.55 1.17
C HIS A 61 13.93 -2.77 2.57
N ALA A 62 13.00 -1.92 3.01
CA ALA A 62 12.31 -2.13 4.27
C ALA A 62 11.29 -3.26 4.12
N VAL A 63 11.31 -4.21 5.06
CA VAL A 63 10.32 -5.29 5.13
C VAL A 63 9.58 -5.14 6.43
N TYR A 64 8.26 -5.09 6.36
CA TYR A 64 7.40 -5.10 7.54
C TYR A 64 6.75 -6.45 7.72
N ILE A 65 6.65 -6.82 8.98
CA ILE A 65 6.12 -8.08 9.45
C ILE A 65 4.88 -7.77 10.29
N ARG A 66 3.73 -8.31 9.88
CA ARG A 66 2.44 -8.11 10.55
C ARG A 66 1.81 -9.46 10.90
N PRO A 67 1.96 -9.95 12.14
CA PRO A 67 1.25 -11.13 12.60
C PRO A 67 -0.26 -10.87 12.71
N HIS A 68 -1.08 -11.90 12.45
CA HIS A 68 -2.54 -11.87 12.55
C HIS A 68 -3.20 -10.69 11.80
N TYR A 69 -2.72 -10.40 10.60
CA TYR A 69 -3.24 -9.31 9.77
C TYR A 69 -4.73 -9.48 9.51
N LYS A 70 -5.51 -8.47 9.85
CA LYS A 70 -6.97 -8.46 9.67
C LYS A 70 -7.33 -8.00 8.28
N VAL A 71 -8.20 -8.77 7.63
CA VAL A 71 -8.79 -8.42 6.35
C VAL A 71 -10.29 -8.37 6.54
N GLU A 72 -10.87 -7.20 6.27
CA GLU A 72 -12.31 -7.00 6.30
C GLU A 72 -13.02 -7.98 5.38
N ASN A 73 -14.03 -8.65 5.93
CA ASN A 73 -14.83 -9.61 5.17
C ASN A 73 -15.70 -8.89 4.13
N ILE A 74 -15.90 -9.52 2.97
CA ILE A 74 -16.82 -9.01 1.94
C ILE A 74 -18.26 -8.97 2.45
N ASN A 75 -18.62 -9.95 3.27
CA ASN A 75 -19.87 -9.88 3.99
C ASN A 75 -19.66 -9.05 5.27
N PRO A 76 -20.20 -7.82 5.36
CA PRO A 76 -20.00 -6.96 6.53
C PRO A 76 -20.64 -7.52 7.81
N LYS A 77 -21.50 -8.55 7.69
CA LYS A 77 -22.10 -9.26 8.84
C LYS A 77 -21.23 -10.41 9.34
N SER A 78 -20.21 -10.80 8.60
CA SER A 78 -19.28 -11.86 8.97
C SER A 78 -18.07 -11.29 9.68
N GLN A 79 -17.43 -12.10 10.52
CA GLN A 79 -16.16 -11.73 11.13
C GLN A 79 -15.08 -11.53 10.06
N ASP A 80 -14.22 -10.53 10.30
CA ASP A 80 -13.02 -10.29 9.51
C ASP A 80 -12.14 -11.53 9.44
N TRP A 81 -11.56 -11.73 8.26
CA TRP A 81 -10.55 -12.74 8.06
C TRP A 81 -9.26 -12.35 8.79
N SER A 82 -8.46 -13.37 9.07
CA SER A 82 -7.15 -13.22 9.69
C SER A 82 -6.18 -14.00 8.84
N ILE A 83 -5.14 -13.32 8.36
CA ILE A 83 -3.95 -13.97 7.79
C ILE A 83 -2.95 -14.10 8.94
N ASP A 84 -2.35 -15.28 9.11
CA ASP A 84 -1.45 -15.52 10.25
C ASP A 84 -0.24 -14.58 10.23
N PHE A 85 0.23 -14.26 9.02
CA PHE A 85 1.37 -13.39 8.84
C PHE A 85 1.34 -12.68 7.50
N VAL A 86 1.63 -11.38 7.48
CA VAL A 86 1.84 -10.63 6.24
C VAL A 86 3.22 -9.97 6.26
N LEU A 87 3.97 -10.24 5.21
CA LEU A 87 5.20 -9.56 4.86
C LEU A 87 4.91 -8.51 3.80
N THR A 88 5.28 -7.25 4.04
CA THR A 88 5.21 -6.21 3.01
C THR A 88 6.60 -5.66 2.75
N ILE A 89 6.98 -5.55 1.49
CA ILE A 89 8.27 -4.99 1.08
C ILE A 89 8.10 -3.57 0.53
N HIS A 90 8.98 -2.67 0.93
CA HIS A 90 8.94 -1.24 0.62
C HIS A 90 10.32 -0.76 0.17
N ARG A 91 10.34 0.09 -0.85
CA ARG A 91 11.53 0.83 -1.27
C ARG A 91 11.58 2.17 -0.55
N ILE A 92 12.77 2.61 -0.18
CA ILE A 92 12.98 3.95 0.39
C ILE A 92 13.52 4.86 -0.70
N ILE A 93 12.78 5.92 -1.04
CA ILE A 93 13.18 6.94 -2.02
C ILE A 93 12.99 8.31 -1.38
N ASN A 94 14.06 9.09 -1.23
CA ASN A 94 14.03 10.43 -0.60
C ASN A 94 13.28 10.43 0.75
N ASN A 95 13.63 9.49 1.63
CA ASN A 95 13.00 9.26 2.94
C ASN A 95 11.50 8.91 2.91
N LYS A 96 10.91 8.67 1.74
CA LYS A 96 9.55 8.14 1.61
C LYS A 96 9.60 6.64 1.38
N GLU A 97 8.74 5.92 2.08
CA GLU A 97 8.55 4.50 1.87
C GLU A 97 7.49 4.27 0.79
N ILE A 98 7.88 3.56 -0.26
CA ILE A 98 7.03 3.20 -1.38
C ILE A 98 6.76 1.70 -1.29
N PHE A 99 5.48 1.34 -1.12
CA PHE A 99 5.05 -0.05 -1.12
C PHE A 99 5.36 -0.71 -2.46
N ILE A 100 5.97 -1.89 -2.43
CA ILE A 100 6.24 -2.70 -3.62
C ILE A 100 5.19 -3.81 -3.73
N ASP A 101 5.10 -4.68 -2.72
CA ASP A 101 4.17 -5.82 -2.74
C ASP A 101 4.02 -6.44 -1.33
N SER A 102 3.10 -7.39 -1.21
CA SER A 102 2.83 -8.14 0.01
C SER A 102 2.69 -9.66 -0.24
N LEU A 103 3.21 -10.41 0.73
CA LEU A 103 3.13 -11.87 0.82
C LEU A 103 2.50 -12.23 2.16
N GLY A 104 1.30 -12.76 2.11
CA GLY A 104 0.63 -13.40 3.23
C GLY A 104 1.10 -14.85 3.36
N ILE A 105 1.24 -15.32 4.59
CA ILE A 105 1.63 -16.67 4.94
C ILE A 105 0.59 -17.21 5.92
N GLU A 106 0.06 -18.38 5.64
CA GLU A 106 -0.89 -19.09 6.49
C GLU A 106 -0.37 -20.47 6.89
N TYR A 107 -0.54 -20.80 8.16
CA TYR A 107 -0.14 -22.08 8.72
C TYR A 107 -1.35 -23.02 8.84
N ASP A 108 -1.46 -23.95 7.89
CA ASP A 108 -2.51 -24.97 7.85
C ASP A 108 -2.08 -26.23 8.63
N GLY A 109 -2.03 -26.11 9.96
CA GLY A 109 -1.59 -27.19 10.86
C GLY A 109 -2.65 -28.22 11.23
N HIS A 110 -3.94 -27.94 11.03
CA HIS A 110 -5.03 -28.80 11.50
C HIS A 110 -5.63 -29.67 10.37
N PRO A 111 -5.77 -31.00 10.54
CA PRO A 111 -6.26 -31.92 9.49
C PRO A 111 -7.63 -31.54 8.90
N SER A 112 -8.47 -30.86 9.68
CA SER A 112 -9.78 -30.40 9.21
C SER A 112 -9.72 -29.40 8.05
N HIS A 113 -8.59 -28.69 7.86
CA HIS A 113 -8.41 -27.74 6.75
C HIS A 113 -8.34 -28.42 5.37
N PHE A 114 -8.17 -29.74 5.33
CA PHE A 114 -8.06 -30.50 4.07
C PHE A 114 -9.38 -31.15 3.63
N THR A 115 -10.49 -30.83 4.28
CA THR A 115 -11.81 -31.27 3.80
C THR A 115 -12.15 -30.52 2.49
N PRO A 116 -12.75 -31.18 1.48
CA PRO A 116 -13.01 -30.56 0.17
C PRO A 116 -13.79 -29.24 0.26
N ASP A 117 -14.80 -29.19 1.12
CA ASP A 117 -15.62 -27.99 1.30
C ASP A 117 -14.83 -26.82 1.91
N ARG A 118 -13.94 -27.11 2.87
CA ARG A 118 -13.08 -26.08 3.47
C ARG A 118 -12.01 -25.61 2.52
N LEU A 119 -11.41 -26.51 1.74
CA LEU A 119 -10.46 -26.12 0.69
C LEU A 119 -11.11 -25.17 -0.32
N LEU A 120 -12.34 -25.44 -0.74
CA LEU A 120 -13.06 -24.54 -1.64
C LEU A 120 -13.38 -23.19 -0.99
N SER A 121 -13.80 -23.17 0.28
CA SER A 121 -14.05 -21.90 0.99
C SER A 121 -12.78 -21.09 1.20
N ASP A 122 -11.67 -21.76 1.53
CA ASP A 122 -10.37 -21.15 1.77
C ASP A 122 -9.79 -20.59 0.48
N ARG A 123 -9.89 -21.32 -0.65
CA ARG A 123 -9.47 -20.79 -1.95
C ARG A 123 -10.31 -19.59 -2.41
N LYS A 124 -11.62 -19.60 -2.15
CA LYS A 124 -12.47 -18.43 -2.41
C LYS A 124 -12.04 -17.24 -1.56
N ARG A 125 -11.74 -17.46 -0.28
CA ARG A 125 -11.19 -16.43 0.62
C ARG A 125 -9.88 -15.87 0.07
N ASP A 126 -8.96 -16.74 -0.34
CA ASP A 126 -7.64 -16.33 -0.81
C ASP A 126 -7.72 -15.43 -2.05
N ILE A 127 -8.60 -15.78 -3.01
CA ILE A 127 -8.86 -14.96 -4.21
C ILE A 127 -9.37 -13.57 -3.81
N GLN A 128 -10.26 -13.51 -2.84
CA GLN A 128 -10.85 -12.25 -2.40
C GLN A 128 -9.85 -11.37 -1.65
N ILE A 129 -9.01 -11.97 -0.81
CA ILE A 129 -7.89 -11.29 -0.17
C ILE A 129 -6.94 -10.73 -1.24
N LEU A 130 -6.61 -11.51 -2.27
CA LEU A 130 -5.75 -11.05 -3.36
C LEU A 130 -6.37 -9.87 -4.12
N ILE A 131 -7.67 -9.91 -4.42
CA ILE A 131 -8.35 -8.84 -5.15
C ILE A 131 -8.45 -7.56 -4.32
N LYS A 132 -8.81 -7.67 -3.04
CA LYS A 132 -9.08 -6.50 -2.18
C LYS A 132 -7.82 -5.88 -1.59
N GLU A 133 -6.92 -6.72 -1.09
CA GLU A 133 -5.74 -6.27 -0.33
C GLU A 133 -4.43 -6.39 -1.12
N HIS A 134 -4.46 -7.00 -2.31
CA HIS A 134 -3.27 -7.30 -3.09
C HIS A 134 -2.23 -8.15 -2.32
N VAL A 135 -2.72 -9.07 -1.49
CA VAL A 135 -1.88 -10.00 -0.71
C VAL A 135 -1.84 -11.37 -1.37
N ASN A 136 -0.64 -11.79 -1.80
CA ASN A 136 -0.41 -13.14 -2.30
C ASN A 136 -0.29 -14.12 -1.13
N LEU A 137 -1.08 -15.19 -1.11
CA LEU A 137 -1.09 -16.13 0.03
C LEU A 137 -0.27 -17.39 -0.24
N LEU A 138 0.67 -17.67 0.66
CA LEU A 138 1.42 -18.92 0.76
C LEU A 138 0.86 -19.75 1.92
N ARG A 139 0.17 -20.84 1.61
CA ARG A 139 -0.31 -21.80 2.60
C ARG A 139 0.75 -22.86 2.88
N ILE A 140 1.05 -23.08 4.16
CA ILE A 140 2.13 -23.94 4.62
C ILE A 140 1.54 -24.97 5.58
N THR A 141 1.71 -26.25 5.23
CA THR A 141 1.30 -27.34 6.10
C THR A 141 2.36 -27.66 7.14
N LYS A 142 1.96 -28.39 8.18
CA LYS A 142 2.86 -28.88 9.23
C LYS A 142 4.06 -29.67 8.66
N ASP A 143 3.83 -30.52 7.68
CA ASP A 143 4.86 -31.39 7.10
C ASP A 143 5.96 -30.57 6.41
N ILE A 144 5.60 -29.51 5.69
CA ILE A 144 6.57 -28.61 5.04
C ILE A 144 7.44 -27.92 6.09
N VAL A 145 6.85 -27.50 7.21
CA VAL A 145 7.60 -26.86 8.31
C VAL A 145 8.62 -27.83 8.93
N THR A 146 8.24 -29.11 9.09
CA THR A 146 9.12 -30.12 9.71
C THR A 146 10.20 -30.62 8.78
N GLU A 147 9.86 -30.85 7.51
CA GLU A 147 10.73 -31.55 6.56
C GLU A 147 11.58 -30.60 5.71
N SER A 148 11.11 -29.37 5.45
CA SER A 148 11.67 -28.53 4.39
C SER A 148 11.51 -27.03 4.67
N PHE A 149 11.84 -26.59 5.89
CA PHE A 149 11.76 -25.16 6.25
C PHE A 149 12.60 -24.25 5.32
N ILE A 150 13.72 -24.78 4.81
CA ILE A 150 14.58 -24.07 3.84
C ILE A 150 13.84 -23.71 2.54
N GLU A 151 12.85 -24.52 2.12
CA GLU A 151 12.06 -24.23 0.93
C GLU A 151 11.09 -23.07 1.17
N ILE A 152 10.60 -22.90 2.41
CA ILE A 152 9.79 -21.74 2.81
C ILE A 152 10.66 -20.47 2.76
N GLU A 153 11.88 -20.53 3.32
CA GLU A 153 12.83 -19.43 3.26
C GLU A 153 13.15 -19.02 1.81
N LYS A 154 13.46 -20.00 0.95
CA LYS A 154 13.68 -19.78 -0.48
C LYS A 154 12.47 -19.16 -1.17
N ALA A 155 11.25 -19.62 -0.85
CA ALA A 155 10.04 -19.08 -1.45
C ALA A 155 9.84 -17.60 -1.08
N ILE A 156 10.06 -17.23 0.18
CA ILE A 156 9.95 -15.85 0.66
C ILE A 156 10.99 -14.96 -0.04
N PHE A 157 12.26 -15.37 -0.06
CA PHE A 157 13.31 -14.56 -0.70
C PHE A 157 13.17 -14.50 -2.21
N SER A 158 12.74 -15.58 -2.86
CA SER A 158 12.45 -15.57 -4.31
C SER A 158 11.31 -14.63 -4.66
N PHE A 159 10.28 -14.56 -3.80
CA PHE A 159 9.21 -13.56 -3.94
C PHE A 159 9.79 -12.14 -3.88
N PHE A 160 10.59 -11.82 -2.86
CA PHE A 160 11.21 -10.48 -2.74
C PHE A 160 12.13 -10.17 -3.93
N ASP A 161 13.01 -11.08 -4.30
CA ASP A 161 13.95 -10.88 -5.39
C ASP A 161 13.27 -10.60 -6.71
N ARG A 162 12.20 -11.35 -7.02
CA ARG A 162 11.40 -11.10 -8.23
C ARG A 162 10.75 -9.72 -8.21
N LYS A 163 10.18 -9.30 -7.08
CA LYS A 163 9.49 -8.01 -6.97
C LYS A 163 10.46 -6.84 -7.00
N ILE A 164 11.60 -6.94 -6.33
CA ILE A 164 12.69 -5.97 -6.39
C ILE A 164 13.19 -5.83 -7.82
N SER A 165 13.47 -6.96 -8.50
CA SER A 165 13.99 -6.96 -9.87
C SER A 165 13.07 -6.26 -10.86
N ILE A 166 11.75 -6.45 -10.74
CA ILE A 166 10.77 -5.77 -11.62
C ILE A 166 10.83 -4.25 -11.40
N ILE A 167 10.86 -3.80 -10.14
CA ILE A 167 10.90 -2.37 -9.83
C ILE A 167 12.23 -1.75 -10.25
N ASP A 168 13.35 -2.47 -10.07
CA ASP A 168 14.67 -2.03 -10.55
C ASP A 168 14.71 -1.88 -12.07
N GLU A 169 14.12 -2.81 -12.80
CA GLU A 169 14.04 -2.74 -14.26
C GLU A 169 13.23 -1.52 -14.72
N VAL A 170 12.05 -1.30 -14.12
CA VAL A 170 11.21 -0.13 -14.44
C VAL A 170 11.96 1.17 -14.11
N GLN A 171 12.59 1.26 -12.94
CA GLN A 171 13.32 2.45 -12.53
C GLN A 171 14.51 2.70 -13.45
N SER A 172 15.31 1.68 -13.77
CA SER A 172 16.46 1.79 -14.66
C SER A 172 16.05 2.28 -16.05
N LYS A 173 14.98 1.71 -16.63
CA LYS A 173 14.44 2.15 -17.93
C LYS A 173 13.90 3.58 -17.88
N THR A 174 13.20 3.94 -16.79
CA THR A 174 12.67 5.30 -16.60
C THR A 174 13.80 6.32 -16.50
N LEU A 175 14.84 6.05 -15.70
CA LEU A 175 16.01 6.92 -15.58
C LEU A 175 16.77 7.02 -16.90
N SER A 176 16.94 5.91 -17.63
CA SER A 176 17.57 5.91 -18.95
C SER A 176 16.80 6.77 -19.93
N TYR A 177 15.47 6.69 -19.94
CA TYR A 177 14.62 7.53 -20.79
C TYR A 177 14.77 9.00 -20.41
N ILE A 178 14.64 9.34 -19.12
CA ILE A 178 14.80 10.72 -18.63
C ILE A 178 16.18 11.28 -18.99
N ASN A 179 17.25 10.52 -18.78
CA ASN A 179 18.61 10.96 -19.12
C ASN A 179 18.85 11.10 -20.63
N SER A 180 18.02 10.45 -21.46
CA SER A 180 18.06 10.63 -22.93
C SER A 180 17.29 11.86 -23.41
N LEU A 181 16.50 12.50 -22.54
CA LEU A 181 15.86 13.76 -22.85
C LEU A 181 16.92 14.86 -22.74
N GLU A 182 17.36 15.37 -23.89
CA GLU A 182 18.35 16.45 -23.98
C GLU A 182 17.84 17.77 -23.36
N ASP A 183 16.52 17.90 -23.17
CA ASP A 183 15.87 19.10 -22.68
C ASP A 183 14.68 18.71 -21.79
N ILE A 184 14.96 18.18 -20.60
CA ILE A 184 13.91 17.96 -19.59
C ILE A 184 13.37 19.35 -19.23
N PRO A 185 12.12 19.69 -19.58
CA PRO A 185 11.60 21.00 -19.26
C PRO A 185 11.58 21.15 -17.74
N THR A 186 12.25 22.17 -17.22
CA THR A 186 12.08 22.58 -15.84
C THR A 186 10.60 22.81 -15.61
N LEU A 187 9.99 22.05 -14.70
CA LEU A 187 8.59 22.24 -14.37
C LEU A 187 8.49 23.34 -13.33
N THR A 188 7.59 24.29 -13.57
CA THR A 188 7.19 25.32 -12.60
C THR A 188 5.75 25.09 -12.18
N THR A 189 5.35 25.69 -11.06
CA THR A 189 3.96 25.67 -10.60
C THR A 189 3.05 26.23 -11.68
N CYS A 190 1.98 25.50 -12.02
CA CYS A 190 1.04 25.97 -13.04
C CYS A 190 0.45 27.32 -12.63
N GLN A 191 0.67 28.33 -13.47
CA GLN A 191 0.24 29.70 -13.20
C GLN A 191 -1.28 29.86 -13.18
N LEU A 192 -2.02 28.97 -13.83
CA LEU A 192 -3.48 29.01 -13.85
C LEU A 192 -4.10 28.43 -12.57
N CYS A 193 -3.67 27.24 -12.14
CA CYS A 193 -4.24 26.55 -10.98
C CYS A 193 -3.45 26.70 -9.67
N ASN A 194 -2.36 27.47 -9.67
CA ASN A 194 -1.44 27.64 -8.53
C ASN A 194 -0.99 26.31 -7.90
N GLY A 195 -0.76 25.27 -8.71
CA GLY A 195 -0.34 23.95 -8.21
C GLY A 195 -1.46 23.00 -7.83
N ILE A 196 -2.71 23.45 -7.75
CA ILE A 196 -3.85 22.62 -7.28
C ILE A 196 -4.19 21.49 -8.26
N GLY A 197 -3.93 21.68 -9.55
CA GLY A 197 -4.27 20.72 -10.61
C GLY A 197 -5.72 20.80 -11.09
N ARG A 198 -6.58 21.54 -10.38
CA ARG A 198 -8.00 21.70 -10.70
C ARG A 198 -8.42 23.16 -10.70
N LEU A 199 -9.50 23.46 -11.41
CA LEU A 199 -10.28 24.70 -11.32
C LEU A 199 -11.74 24.35 -11.54
N ASN A 200 -12.65 24.97 -10.77
CA ASN A 200 -14.09 24.91 -11.04
C ASN A 200 -14.64 23.47 -11.15
N PHE A 201 -14.26 22.60 -10.21
CA PHE A 201 -14.57 21.15 -10.20
C PHE A 201 -14.06 20.32 -11.40
N GLN A 202 -13.19 20.89 -12.24
CA GLN A 202 -12.61 20.21 -13.40
C GLN A 202 -11.09 20.21 -13.33
N ASP A 203 -10.48 19.29 -14.07
CA ASP A 203 -9.03 19.29 -14.24
C ASP A 203 -8.60 20.59 -14.92
N CYS A 204 -7.50 21.19 -14.42
CA CYS A 204 -6.98 22.42 -14.97
C CYS A 204 -6.71 22.25 -16.48
N PRO A 205 -7.24 23.11 -17.36
CA PRO A 205 -7.09 22.95 -18.81
C PRO A 205 -5.65 23.11 -19.30
N ILE A 206 -4.78 23.67 -18.46
CA ILE A 206 -3.38 23.95 -18.78
C ILE A 206 -2.44 22.83 -18.30
N CYS A 207 -2.63 22.33 -17.08
CA CYS A 207 -1.73 21.32 -16.52
C CYS A 207 -2.35 19.93 -16.41
N HIS A 208 -3.63 19.75 -16.77
CA HIS A 208 -4.32 18.46 -16.79
C HIS A 208 -4.13 17.66 -15.50
N ASN A 209 -4.43 18.28 -14.35
CA ASN A 209 -4.28 17.68 -13.02
C ASN A 209 -2.84 17.42 -12.55
N MET A 210 -1.82 17.88 -13.28
CA MET A 210 -0.42 17.76 -12.87
C MET A 210 0.04 18.83 -11.88
N GLY A 211 -0.70 19.94 -11.76
CA GLY A 211 -0.31 21.09 -10.93
C GLY A 211 0.93 21.85 -11.41
N SER A 212 1.58 21.41 -12.49
CA SER A 212 2.83 21.96 -13.00
C SER A 212 2.83 22.06 -14.52
N THR A 213 3.62 22.99 -15.05
CA THR A 213 3.83 23.18 -16.49
C THR A 213 5.31 23.44 -16.78
N PRO A 214 5.80 23.17 -18.01
CA PRO A 214 7.11 23.63 -18.44
C PRO A 214 7.32 25.12 -18.19
N GLU A 215 8.49 25.51 -17.66
CA GLU A 215 8.85 26.90 -17.34
C GLU A 215 8.87 27.80 -18.58
N ASN A 216 9.20 27.24 -19.74
CA ASN A 216 9.18 27.93 -21.03
C ASN A 216 7.76 28.07 -21.64
N GLN A 217 6.73 27.43 -21.05
CA GLN A 217 5.36 27.56 -21.52
C GLN A 217 4.78 28.91 -21.06
N LYS A 218 4.68 29.86 -21.98
CA LYS A 218 3.96 31.11 -21.76
C LYS A 218 2.46 30.84 -21.79
N ILE A 219 1.79 31.08 -20.68
CA ILE A 219 0.34 30.95 -20.54
C ILE A 219 -0.23 32.37 -20.53
N ASP A 220 -1.12 32.68 -21.47
CA ASP A 220 -1.91 33.89 -21.41
C ASP A 220 -3.09 33.67 -20.46
N LEU A 221 -3.01 34.26 -19.26
CA LEU A 221 -4.05 34.11 -18.25
C LEU A 221 -5.31 34.93 -18.56
N SER A 222 -5.25 35.87 -19.52
CA SER A 222 -6.41 36.71 -19.86
C SER A 222 -7.58 35.90 -20.42
N GLU A 223 -7.30 34.76 -21.07
CA GLU A 223 -8.33 33.83 -21.57
C GLU A 223 -9.06 33.08 -20.44
N PHE A 224 -8.55 33.16 -19.21
CA PHE A 224 -9.00 32.37 -18.06
C PHE A 224 -9.43 33.24 -16.88
N GLU A 225 -9.82 34.49 -17.12
CA GLU A 225 -10.32 35.37 -16.05
C GLU A 225 -11.73 34.98 -15.58
N ILE A 226 -12.56 34.46 -16.48
CA ILE A 226 -13.97 34.14 -16.22
C ILE A 226 -14.28 32.72 -16.68
N PHE A 227 -14.86 31.93 -15.78
CA PHE A 227 -15.31 30.57 -16.03
C PHE A 227 -16.83 30.47 -15.93
N THR A 228 -17.40 29.49 -16.64
CA THR A 228 -18.78 29.07 -16.38
C THR A 228 -18.85 28.47 -14.98
N CYS A 229 -19.79 28.89 -14.13
CA CYS A 229 -19.89 28.38 -12.77
C CYS A 229 -20.16 26.86 -12.78
N GLY A 230 -19.23 26.07 -12.26
CA GLY A 230 -19.31 24.61 -12.24
C GLY A 230 -20.37 24.06 -11.30
N LYS A 231 -20.80 24.86 -10.31
CA LYS A 231 -21.85 24.47 -9.36
C LYS A 231 -23.25 24.49 -9.99
N CYS A 232 -23.58 25.56 -10.72
CA CYS A 232 -24.89 25.71 -11.38
C CYS A 232 -24.85 25.41 -12.88
N GLY A 233 -23.68 25.03 -13.43
CA GLY A 233 -23.50 24.75 -14.86
C GLY A 233 -23.73 25.95 -15.77
N GLY A 234 -23.56 27.17 -15.26
CA GLY A 234 -23.83 28.40 -16.01
C GLY A 234 -25.29 28.84 -16.04
N ILE A 235 -26.19 28.10 -15.38
CA ILE A 235 -27.59 28.48 -15.28
C ILE A 235 -27.71 29.64 -14.29
N THR A 236 -28.24 30.76 -14.75
CA THR A 236 -28.50 31.93 -13.90
C THR A 236 -29.57 31.57 -12.86
N SER A 237 -29.15 31.52 -11.59
CA SER A 237 -30.00 31.20 -10.45
C SER A 237 -29.51 31.97 -9.24
N ASN A 238 -30.39 32.82 -8.68
CA ASN A 238 -30.05 33.72 -7.58
C ASN A 238 -29.56 33.01 -6.31
N ASP A 239 -29.71 31.69 -6.21
CA ASP A 239 -29.34 30.90 -5.03
C ASP A 239 -27.92 30.30 -5.11
N CYS A 240 -27.15 30.57 -6.18
CA CYS A 240 -25.81 30.02 -6.29
C CYS A 240 -24.80 30.81 -5.43
N GLU A 241 -24.35 30.21 -4.34
CA GLU A 241 -23.40 30.81 -3.37
C GLU A 241 -22.04 31.21 -3.97
N PHE A 242 -21.67 30.63 -5.12
CA PHE A 242 -20.38 30.89 -5.76
C PHE A 242 -20.42 31.98 -6.84
N CYS A 243 -21.50 32.03 -7.64
CA CYS A 243 -21.62 32.99 -8.74
C CYS A 243 -22.65 34.11 -8.49
N ALA A 244 -23.32 34.10 -7.33
CA ALA A 244 -24.36 35.06 -6.96
C ALA A 244 -25.46 35.25 -8.04
N GLY A 245 -25.74 34.18 -8.80
CA GLY A 245 -26.74 34.20 -9.88
C GLY A 245 -26.26 34.63 -11.26
N GLU A 246 -24.99 35.00 -11.43
CA GLU A 246 -24.44 35.41 -12.72
C GLU A 246 -24.16 34.24 -13.67
N GLY A 247 -24.10 33.00 -13.15
CA GLY A 247 -23.73 31.82 -13.92
C GLY A 247 -22.25 31.77 -14.30
N LYS A 248 -21.45 32.77 -13.90
CA LYS A 248 -20.01 32.86 -14.17
C LYS A 248 -19.25 33.16 -12.88
N VAL A 249 -18.00 32.73 -12.82
CA VAL A 249 -17.12 32.95 -11.66
C VAL A 249 -15.76 33.43 -12.13
N THR A 250 -15.10 34.27 -11.33
CA THR A 250 -13.72 34.66 -11.60
C THR A 250 -12.78 33.49 -11.37
N ARG A 251 -11.54 33.60 -11.87
CA ARG A 251 -10.48 32.64 -11.58
C ARG A 251 -10.30 32.36 -10.08
N GLU A 252 -10.30 33.40 -9.24
CA GLU A 252 -10.10 33.26 -7.79
C GLU A 252 -11.21 32.43 -7.14
N ILE A 253 -12.46 32.63 -7.56
CA ILE A 253 -13.60 31.83 -7.11
C ILE A 253 -13.51 30.41 -7.67
N ALA A 254 -13.15 30.26 -8.95
CA ALA A 254 -12.93 28.93 -9.54
C ALA A 254 -11.84 28.12 -8.82
N LEU A 255 -10.80 28.77 -8.30
CA LEU A 255 -9.75 28.14 -7.50
C LEU A 255 -10.24 27.71 -6.12
N SER A 256 -11.14 28.47 -5.49
CA SER A 256 -11.72 28.08 -4.19
C SER A 256 -12.75 26.95 -4.30
N MET A 257 -13.23 26.67 -5.52
CA MET A 257 -14.17 25.60 -5.86
C MET A 257 -13.47 24.27 -6.24
N THR A 258 -12.30 23.99 -5.68
CA THR A 258 -11.46 22.81 -6.02
C THR A 258 -11.54 21.66 -5.03
#